data_AF-A0A848Z4Y2-F1
#
_entry.id   AF-A0A848Z4Y2-F1
#
_cell.length_a   1.000
_cell.length_b   1.000
_cell.length_c   1.000
_cell.angle_alpha   90.00
_cell.angle_beta   90.00
_cell.angle_gamma   90.00
#
_symmetry.space_group_name_H-M   'P 1'
#
loop_
_entity.id
_entity.type
_entity.pdbx_description
1 polymer ?
#
loop_
_entity_poly.entity_id
_entity_poly.type
_entity_poly.pdbx_seq_one_letter_code
_entity_poly.pdbx_strand_id
1 'polypeptide(L)'
;MIEAALLDDPRVVAALISFSAAVLLWSFSKLVDFLATVWRYNEEIANMAAALRAEIDANIEAQKSVNRRNIVEIGARLDEDPKFVPYVSVERDLNPIFRELQGDIVRLPYSAQGAVMRYYKLDSFIDSILKDMQTDRFAALEADRKKSLLDNLAKTMRRSTTASKEATERLDQVIATYRHRPWPVLRD
;
A
#
# COMPACT_ATOMS: atom_id res chain seq x y z
N MET A 1 18.35 40.33 -50.65
CA MET A 1 17.53 41.56 -50.79
C MET A 1 16.06 41.37 -50.44
N ILE A 2 15.48 40.17 -50.49
CA ILE A 2 14.06 39.95 -50.16
C ILE A 2 13.78 39.95 -48.64
N GLU A 3 14.72 39.48 -47.80
CA GLU A 3 14.54 39.49 -46.33
C GLU A 3 14.45 40.88 -45.70
N ALA A 4 15.17 41.87 -46.25
CA ALA A 4 15.17 43.23 -45.69
C ALA A 4 13.84 43.96 -45.95
N ALA A 5 13.26 43.81 -47.14
CA ALA A 5 11.99 44.46 -47.49
C ALA A 5 10.77 43.86 -46.78
N LEU A 6 10.87 42.61 -46.28
CA LEU A 6 9.77 41.93 -45.60
C LEU A 6 9.62 42.37 -44.13
N LEU A 7 10.71 42.81 -43.50
CA LEU A 7 10.72 43.31 -42.12
C LEU A 7 10.30 44.78 -42.00
N ASP A 8 10.27 45.52 -43.12
CA ASP A 8 9.81 46.91 -43.16
C ASP A 8 8.27 47.02 -43.17
N ASP A 9 7.53 45.93 -43.45
CA ASP A 9 6.06 45.94 -43.36
C ASP A 9 5.62 45.73 -41.88
N PRO A 10 5.02 46.74 -41.23
CA PRO A 10 4.59 46.64 -39.83
C PRO A 10 3.57 45.52 -39.60
N ARG A 11 2.83 45.09 -40.63
CA ARG A 11 1.86 43.98 -40.52
C ARG A 11 2.57 42.65 -40.35
N VAL A 12 3.69 42.44 -41.04
CA VAL A 12 4.49 41.21 -40.94
C VAL A 12 5.13 41.12 -39.55
N VAL A 13 5.68 42.23 -39.05
CA VAL A 13 6.23 42.30 -37.69
C VAL A 13 5.16 42.01 -36.63
N ALA A 14 3.97 42.60 -36.74
CA ALA A 14 2.87 42.36 -35.82
C ALA A 14 2.39 40.90 -35.84
N ALA A 15 2.32 40.27 -37.02
CA ALA A 15 1.96 38.86 -37.16
C ALA A 15 2.99 37.93 -36.51
N LEU A 16 4.29 38.20 -36.70
CA LEU A 16 5.37 37.43 -36.07
C LEU A 16 5.35 37.55 -34.54
N ILE A 17 5.13 38.75 -34.00
CA ILE A 17 5.01 38.96 -32.55
C ILE A 17 3.80 38.20 -32.00
N SER A 18 2.64 38.33 -32.65
CA SER A 18 1.39 37.67 -32.22
C SER A 18 1.52 36.15 -32.25
N PHE A 19 2.10 35.61 -33.33
CA PHE A 19 2.37 34.19 -33.44
C PHE A 19 3.33 33.70 -32.35
N SER A 20 4.42 34.44 -32.10
CA SER A 20 5.40 34.10 -31.06
C SER A 20 4.77 34.12 -29.67
N ALA A 21 3.96 35.14 -29.36
CA ALA A 21 3.23 35.23 -28.10
C ALA A 21 2.25 34.05 -27.93
N ALA A 22 1.53 33.67 -28.99
CA ALA A 22 0.61 32.53 -28.97
C ALA A 22 1.35 31.20 -28.72
N VAL A 23 2.49 30.97 -29.38
CA VAL A 23 3.31 29.76 -29.17
C VAL A 23 3.86 29.70 -27.75
N LEU A 24 4.35 30.83 -27.21
CA LEU A 24 4.82 30.90 -25.83
C LEU A 24 3.71 30.61 -24.82
N LEU A 25 2.53 31.22 -25.02
CA LEU A 25 1.36 31.01 -24.15
C LEU A 25 0.91 29.55 -24.16
N TRP A 26 0.82 28.94 -25.36
CA TRP A 26 0.48 27.52 -25.49
C TRP A 26 1.51 26.61 -24.83
N SER A 27 2.80 26.90 -25.00
CA SER A 27 3.88 26.12 -24.38
C SER A 27 3.85 26.23 -22.86
N PHE A 28 3.58 27.42 -22.32
CA PHE A 28 3.41 27.63 -20.88
C PHE A 28 2.19 26.85 -20.34
N SER A 29 1.06 26.89 -21.05
CA SER A 29 -0.12 26.08 -20.70
C SER A 29 0.20 24.59 -20.64
N LYS A 30 0.94 24.06 -21.64
CA LYS A 30 1.34 22.64 -21.65
C LYS A 30 2.30 22.28 -20.52
N LEU A 31 3.20 23.18 -20.16
CA LEU A 31 4.07 22.99 -19.01
C LEU A 31 3.28 22.94 -17.70
N VAL A 32 2.31 23.85 -17.51
CA VAL A 32 1.43 23.85 -16.33
C VAL A 32 0.62 22.55 -16.25
N ASP A 33 0.01 22.11 -17.36
CA ASP A 33 -0.76 20.85 -17.42
C ASP A 33 0.10 19.62 -17.09
N PHE A 34 1.30 19.54 -17.68
CA PHE A 34 2.25 18.45 -17.43
C PHE A 34 2.61 18.40 -15.96
N LEU A 35 2.94 19.54 -15.39
CA LEU A 35 3.33 19.63 -14.00
C LEU A 35 2.14 19.26 -13.08
N ALA A 36 0.95 19.80 -13.30
CA ALA A 36 -0.25 19.45 -12.55
C ALA A 36 -0.55 17.94 -12.57
N THR A 37 -0.26 17.27 -13.71
CA THR A 37 -0.37 15.81 -13.83
C THR A 37 0.63 15.09 -12.93
N VAL A 38 1.89 15.54 -12.90
CA VAL A 38 2.93 14.99 -12.02
C VAL A 38 2.55 15.16 -10.54
N TRP A 39 1.92 16.28 -10.17
CA TRP A 39 1.42 16.51 -8.80
C TRP A 39 0.37 15.51 -8.40
N ARG A 40 -0.69 15.41 -9.20
CA ARG A 40 -1.79 14.47 -8.94
C ARG A 40 -1.27 13.05 -8.81
N TYR A 41 -0.35 12.66 -9.69
CA TYR A 41 0.29 11.35 -9.62
C TYR A 41 1.04 11.12 -8.30
N ASN A 42 1.83 12.10 -7.84
CA ASN A 42 2.55 11.99 -6.57
C ASN A 42 1.60 11.95 -5.36
N GLU A 43 0.53 12.74 -5.40
CA GLU A 43 -0.49 12.78 -4.35
C GLU A 43 -1.26 11.46 -4.29
N GLU A 44 -1.64 10.89 -5.43
CA GLU A 44 -2.27 9.57 -5.54
C GLU A 44 -1.37 8.48 -4.92
N ILE A 45 -0.06 8.48 -5.23
CA ILE A 45 0.90 7.54 -4.62
C ILE A 45 0.96 7.71 -3.09
N ALA A 46 1.05 8.96 -2.61
CA ALA A 46 1.13 9.24 -1.19
C ALA A 46 -0.15 8.82 -0.45
N ASN A 47 -1.31 9.06 -1.05
CA ASN A 47 -2.62 8.69 -0.50
C ASN A 47 -2.81 7.17 -0.47
N MET A 48 -2.45 6.46 -1.55
CA MET A 48 -2.43 5.00 -1.57
C MET A 48 -1.51 4.44 -0.48
N ALA A 49 -0.30 5.00 -0.34
CA ALA A 49 0.63 4.54 0.68
C ALA A 49 0.11 4.77 2.11
N ALA A 50 -0.54 5.92 2.35
CA ALA A 50 -1.17 6.24 3.63
C ALA A 50 -2.36 5.31 3.94
N ALA A 51 -3.19 5.02 2.93
CA ALA A 51 -4.34 4.12 3.08
C ALA A 51 -3.88 2.69 3.42
N LEU A 52 -2.89 2.16 2.68
CA LEU A 52 -2.31 0.85 2.96
C LEU A 52 -1.65 0.80 4.34
N ARG A 53 -0.92 1.85 4.74
CA ARG A 53 -0.31 1.93 6.08
C ARG A 53 -1.37 1.83 7.17
N ALA A 54 -2.44 2.62 7.06
CA ALA A 54 -3.52 2.63 8.04
C ALA A 54 -4.22 1.26 8.14
N GLU A 55 -4.43 0.58 7.02
CA GLU A 55 -4.98 -0.79 7.02
C GLU A 55 -4.03 -1.78 7.70
N ILE A 56 -2.73 -1.73 7.41
CA ILE A 56 -1.73 -2.58 8.07
C ILE A 56 -1.71 -2.34 9.58
N ASP A 57 -1.76 -1.08 10.02
CA ASP A 57 -1.82 -0.74 11.45
C ASP A 57 -3.09 -1.28 12.11
N ALA A 58 -4.25 -1.16 11.47
CA ALA A 58 -5.51 -1.71 11.94
C ALA A 58 -5.46 -3.24 12.06
N ASN A 59 -4.89 -3.92 11.07
CA ASN A 59 -4.71 -5.37 11.09
C ASN A 59 -3.76 -5.83 12.18
N ILE A 60 -2.64 -5.12 12.41
CA ILE A 60 -1.71 -5.44 13.50
C ILE A 60 -2.44 -5.34 14.84
N GLU A 61 -3.23 -4.28 15.05
CA GLU A 61 -4.00 -4.11 16.28
C GLU A 61 -5.04 -5.23 16.45
N ALA A 62 -5.72 -5.58 15.36
CA ALA A 62 -6.65 -6.70 15.31
C ALA A 62 -5.96 -8.06 15.55
N GLN A 63 -4.71 -8.24 15.13
CA GLN A 63 -3.92 -9.44 15.42
C GLN A 63 -3.47 -9.48 16.89
N LYS A 64 -3.21 -8.33 17.53
CA LYS A 64 -2.89 -8.29 18.98
C LYS A 64 -4.06 -8.77 19.84
N SER A 65 -5.30 -8.50 19.42
CA SER A 65 -6.50 -8.98 20.13
C SER A 65 -6.59 -10.52 20.06
N VAL A 66 -6.11 -11.13 18.97
CA VAL A 66 -5.86 -12.58 18.85
C VAL A 66 -4.50 -12.87 19.51
N ASN A 67 -4.43 -12.66 20.82
CA ASN A 67 -3.17 -12.56 21.55
C ASN A 67 -2.32 -13.83 21.41
N ARG A 68 -1.00 -13.68 21.22
CA ARG A 68 -0.03 -14.81 21.32
C ARG A 68 -0.16 -15.59 22.62
N ARG A 69 -0.55 -14.92 23.72
CA ARG A 69 -0.83 -15.59 24.99
C ARG A 69 -1.96 -16.62 24.83
N ASN A 70 -3.00 -16.30 24.06
CA ASN A 70 -4.08 -17.23 23.76
C ASN A 70 -3.54 -18.46 23.02
N ILE A 71 -2.61 -18.31 22.06
CA ILE A 71 -2.06 -19.46 21.32
C ILE A 71 -1.23 -20.38 22.23
N VAL A 72 -0.42 -19.81 23.13
CA VAL A 72 0.36 -20.61 24.10
C VAL A 72 -0.57 -21.30 25.10
N GLU A 73 -1.58 -20.59 25.60
CA GLU A 73 -2.61 -21.16 26.50
C GLU A 73 -3.44 -22.24 25.82
N ILE A 74 -3.78 -22.08 24.55
CA ILE A 74 -4.45 -23.11 23.73
C ILE A 74 -3.55 -24.34 23.60
N GLY A 75 -2.24 -24.15 23.40
CA GLY A 75 -1.27 -25.25 23.36
C GLY A 75 -1.24 -26.03 24.68
N ALA A 76 -1.14 -25.33 25.81
CA ALA A 76 -1.17 -25.96 27.13
C ALA A 76 -2.50 -26.69 27.40
N ARG A 77 -3.63 -26.10 27.00
CA ARG A 77 -4.94 -26.78 27.10
C ARG A 77 -5.05 -28.02 26.23
N LEU A 78 -4.39 -28.06 25.07
CA LEU A 78 -4.33 -29.28 24.24
C LEU A 78 -3.44 -30.37 24.85
N ASP A 79 -2.46 -30.02 25.68
CA ASP A 79 -1.70 -30.99 26.46
C ASP A 79 -2.57 -31.64 27.54
N GLU A 80 -3.46 -30.87 28.17
CA GLU A 80 -4.39 -31.33 29.21
C GLU A 80 -5.62 -32.06 28.64
N ASP A 81 -6.19 -31.54 27.55
CA ASP A 81 -7.35 -32.11 26.84
C ASP A 81 -7.07 -32.17 25.32
N PRO A 82 -6.65 -33.35 24.81
CA PRO A 82 -6.43 -33.58 23.38
C PRO A 82 -7.64 -33.31 22.47
N LYS A 83 -8.86 -33.35 23.03
CA LYS A 83 -10.11 -33.10 22.30
C LYS A 83 -10.52 -31.63 22.30
N PHE A 84 -9.78 -30.76 22.98
CA PHE A 84 -10.04 -29.33 23.02
C PHE A 84 -10.08 -28.74 21.59
N VAL A 85 -11.08 -27.90 21.35
CA VAL A 85 -11.24 -27.13 20.11
C VAL A 85 -11.26 -25.65 20.49
N PRO A 86 -10.25 -24.86 20.10
CA PRO A 86 -10.21 -23.45 20.44
C PRO A 86 -11.28 -22.68 19.67
N TYR A 87 -12.04 -21.83 20.38
CA TYR A 87 -12.88 -20.85 19.72
C TYR A 87 -12.00 -19.74 19.14
N VAL A 88 -12.03 -19.58 17.82
CA VAL A 88 -11.35 -18.50 17.10
C VAL A 88 -12.43 -17.69 16.41
N SER A 89 -12.52 -16.39 16.67
CA SER A 89 -13.43 -15.49 15.94
C SER A 89 -12.76 -15.06 14.64
N VAL A 90 -13.31 -15.46 13.48
CA VAL A 90 -12.70 -15.23 12.15
C VAL A 90 -13.57 -14.32 11.26
N GLU A 91 -14.67 -13.77 11.79
CA GLU A 91 -15.47 -12.76 11.06
C GLU A 91 -14.71 -11.44 10.97
N ARG A 92 -13.85 -11.34 9.95
CA ARG A 92 -13.24 -10.09 9.53
C ARG A 92 -13.13 -10.11 8.01
N ASP A 93 -13.73 -9.12 7.34
CA ASP A 93 -13.34 -8.78 5.98
C ASP A 93 -11.98 -8.07 6.08
N LEU A 94 -10.93 -8.88 6.23
CA LEU A 94 -9.57 -8.39 6.36
C LEU A 94 -9.14 -7.91 4.98
N ASN A 95 -8.66 -6.66 4.94
CA ASN A 95 -7.96 -6.08 3.81
C ASN A 95 -8.83 -5.49 2.67
N PRO A 96 -9.91 -4.71 2.95
CA PRO A 96 -10.70 -4.07 1.90
C PRO A 96 -9.90 -3.06 1.06
N ILE A 97 -9.00 -2.29 1.68
CA ILE A 97 -8.19 -1.29 1.00
C ILE A 97 -7.17 -1.97 0.08
N PHE A 98 -6.46 -2.98 0.58
CA PHE A 98 -5.53 -3.74 -0.25
C PHE A 98 -6.22 -4.42 -1.43
N ARG A 99 -7.42 -4.96 -1.24
CA ARG A 99 -8.20 -5.59 -2.33
C ARG A 99 -8.54 -4.60 -3.43
N GLU A 100 -9.02 -3.41 -3.05
CA GLU A 100 -9.34 -2.34 -4.00
C GLU A 100 -8.08 -1.83 -4.72
N LEU A 101 -6.96 -1.70 -4.00
CA LEU A 101 -5.73 -1.11 -4.53
C LEU A 101 -4.77 -2.14 -5.14
N GLN A 102 -5.09 -3.43 -5.17
CA GLN A 102 -4.16 -4.49 -5.57
C GLN A 102 -3.58 -4.25 -6.98
N GLY A 103 -4.40 -3.78 -7.91
CA GLY A 103 -3.98 -3.43 -9.27
C GLY A 103 -3.07 -2.21 -9.36
N ASP A 104 -3.18 -1.29 -8.39
CA ASP A 104 -2.44 -0.03 -8.34
C ASP A 104 -1.16 -0.10 -7.49
N ILE A 105 -0.94 -1.18 -6.73
CA ILE A 105 0.29 -1.40 -5.97
C ILE A 105 1.52 -1.27 -6.85
N VAL A 106 1.44 -1.64 -8.13
CA VAL A 106 2.55 -1.50 -9.09
C VAL A 106 3.03 -0.06 -9.30
N ARG A 107 2.24 0.94 -8.88
CA ARG A 107 2.62 2.37 -8.91
C ARG A 107 3.52 2.77 -7.74
N LEU A 108 3.55 1.99 -6.64
CA LEU A 108 4.47 2.23 -5.53
C LEU A 108 5.92 1.95 -5.97
N PRO A 109 6.94 2.51 -5.30
CA PRO A 109 8.32 2.07 -5.49
C PRO A 109 8.49 0.57 -5.19
N TYR A 110 9.35 -0.11 -5.96
CA TYR A 110 9.55 -1.57 -5.88
C TYR A 110 9.83 -2.09 -4.46
N SER A 111 10.57 -1.34 -3.65
CA SER A 111 10.86 -1.69 -2.25
C SER A 111 9.59 -1.73 -1.38
N ALA A 112 8.66 -0.78 -1.57
CA ALA A 112 7.38 -0.76 -0.87
C ALA A 112 6.45 -1.87 -1.37
N GLN A 113 6.39 -2.10 -2.70
CA GLN A 113 5.59 -3.19 -3.27
C GLN A 113 5.94 -4.54 -2.63
N GLY A 114 7.22 -4.90 -2.63
CA GLY A 114 7.68 -6.18 -2.10
C GLY A 114 7.37 -6.35 -0.61
N ALA A 115 7.53 -5.29 0.18
CA ALA A 115 7.23 -5.32 1.62
C ALA A 115 5.73 -5.48 1.89
N VAL A 116 4.89 -4.70 1.22
CA VAL A 116 3.42 -4.78 1.30
C VAL A 116 2.92 -6.16 0.90
N MET A 117 3.33 -6.67 -0.26
CA MET A 117 2.91 -7.99 -0.75
C MET A 117 3.37 -9.12 0.18
N ARG A 118 4.57 -9.02 0.78
CA ARG A 118 5.07 -10.00 1.75
C ARG A 118 4.20 -10.02 3.01
N TYR A 119 3.82 -8.86 3.51
CA TYR A 119 2.93 -8.74 4.66
C TYR A 119 1.56 -9.36 4.37
N TYR A 120 0.86 -8.93 3.32
CA TYR A 120 -0.50 -9.43 3.01
C TYR A 120 -0.52 -10.92 2.68
N LYS A 121 0.56 -11.47 2.10
CA LYS A 121 0.68 -12.93 1.91
C LYS A 121 0.78 -13.69 3.23
N LEU A 122 1.47 -13.15 4.23
CA LEU A 122 1.56 -13.77 5.55
C LEU A 122 0.25 -13.63 6.32
N ASP A 123 -0.40 -12.47 6.21
CA ASP A 123 -1.72 -12.20 6.79
C ASP A 123 -2.79 -13.16 6.21
N SER A 124 -2.88 -13.29 4.89
CA SER A 124 -3.80 -14.23 4.25
C SER A 124 -3.54 -15.70 4.64
N PHE A 125 -2.28 -16.05 4.88
CA PHE A 125 -1.89 -17.39 5.34
C PHE A 125 -2.32 -17.63 6.79
N ILE A 126 -2.18 -16.63 7.67
CA ILE A 126 -2.71 -16.67 9.04
C ILE A 126 -4.22 -16.90 9.00
N ASP A 127 -4.95 -16.11 8.22
CA ASP A 127 -6.41 -16.24 8.09
C ASP A 127 -6.83 -17.62 7.60
N SER A 128 -6.10 -18.17 6.62
CA SER A 128 -6.38 -19.53 6.11
C SER A 128 -6.23 -20.57 7.22
N ILE A 129 -5.16 -20.48 8.03
CA ILE A 129 -4.97 -21.39 9.18
C ILE A 129 -6.10 -21.20 10.21
N LEU A 130 -6.46 -19.95 10.53
CA LEU A 130 -7.51 -19.67 11.51
C LEU A 130 -8.88 -20.19 11.05
N LYS A 131 -9.21 -20.07 9.75
CA LYS A 131 -10.42 -20.66 9.16
C LYS A 131 -10.39 -22.17 9.22
N ASP A 132 -9.25 -22.79 8.86
CA ASP A 132 -9.10 -24.25 8.93
C ASP A 132 -9.30 -24.77 10.36
N MET A 133 -8.85 -24.02 11.38
CA MET A 133 -9.04 -24.37 12.80
C MET A 133 -10.50 -24.41 13.25
N GLN A 134 -11.41 -23.73 12.55
CA GLN A 134 -12.85 -23.73 12.87
C GLN A 134 -13.59 -24.94 12.28
N THR A 135 -12.94 -25.74 11.44
CA THR A 135 -13.59 -26.84 10.73
C THR A 135 -13.61 -28.13 11.56
N ASP A 136 -14.60 -29.00 11.33
CA ASP A 136 -14.65 -30.35 11.91
C ASP A 136 -13.40 -31.17 11.57
N ARG A 137 -12.80 -30.88 10.40
CA ARG A 137 -11.54 -31.50 9.97
C ARG A 137 -10.41 -31.21 10.96
N PHE A 138 -10.31 -29.98 11.47
CA PHE A 138 -9.30 -29.65 12.48
C PHE A 138 -9.63 -30.31 13.83
N ALA A 139 -10.90 -30.32 14.23
CA ALA A 139 -11.34 -30.99 15.46
C ALA A 139 -10.96 -32.48 15.49
N ALA A 140 -11.05 -33.16 14.34
CA ALA A 140 -10.70 -34.56 14.14
C ALA A 140 -9.19 -34.85 14.02
N LEU A 141 -8.31 -33.84 14.00
CA LEU A 141 -6.87 -34.07 13.95
C LEU A 141 -6.33 -34.65 15.27
N GLU A 142 -5.31 -35.51 15.15
CA GLU A 142 -4.49 -35.95 16.28
C GLU A 142 -3.83 -34.76 16.99
N ALA A 143 -3.65 -34.89 18.31
CA ALA A 143 -3.12 -33.81 19.16
C ALA A 143 -1.78 -33.26 18.66
N ASP A 144 -0.86 -34.12 18.23
CA ASP A 144 0.45 -33.71 17.72
C ASP A 144 0.34 -32.86 16.44
N ARG A 145 -0.63 -33.18 15.57
CA ARG A 145 -0.90 -32.37 14.36
C ARG A 145 -1.49 -31.01 14.72
N LYS A 146 -2.40 -30.96 15.70
CA LYS A 146 -2.94 -29.68 16.23
C LYS A 146 -1.83 -28.80 16.80
N LYS A 147 -0.94 -29.37 17.62
CA LYS A 147 0.22 -28.66 18.18
C LYS A 147 1.16 -28.13 17.10
N SER A 148 1.46 -28.94 16.09
CA SER A 148 2.31 -28.51 14.97
C SER A 148 1.68 -27.34 14.19
N LEU A 149 0.37 -27.36 13.96
CA LEU A 149 -0.35 -26.25 13.32
C LEU A 149 -0.30 -24.97 14.16
N LEU A 150 -0.50 -25.07 15.47
CA LEU A 150 -0.42 -23.92 16.38
C LEU A 150 0.99 -23.32 16.46
N ASP A 151 2.02 -24.14 16.48
CA ASP A 151 3.41 -23.67 16.42
C ASP A 151 3.71 -22.95 15.10
N ASN A 152 3.25 -23.52 13.97
CA ASN A 152 3.37 -22.89 12.66
C ASN A 152 2.60 -21.56 12.57
N LEU A 153 1.40 -21.49 13.16
CA LEU A 153 0.63 -20.26 13.28
C LEU A 153 1.40 -19.22 14.10
N ALA A 154 1.90 -19.59 15.28
CA ALA A 154 2.67 -18.70 16.13
C ALA A 154 3.92 -18.16 15.42
N LYS A 155 4.66 -19.03 14.70
CA LYS A 155 5.83 -18.65 13.88
C LYS A 155 5.44 -17.69 12.76
N THR A 156 4.36 -17.98 12.05
CA THR A 156 3.83 -17.13 10.96
C THR A 156 3.43 -15.76 11.49
N MET A 157 2.71 -15.68 12.61
CA MET A 157 2.36 -14.40 13.24
C MET A 157 3.60 -13.59 13.61
N ARG A 158 4.71 -14.22 14.07
CA ARG A 158 5.97 -13.48 14.31
C ARG A 158 6.52 -12.88 13.02
N ARG A 159 6.52 -13.65 11.93
CA ARG A 159 7.00 -13.20 10.62
C ARG A 159 6.11 -12.09 10.07
N SER A 160 4.80 -12.21 10.23
CA SER A 160 3.81 -11.18 9.87
C SER A 160 4.10 -9.86 10.58
N THR A 161 4.34 -9.87 11.89
CA THR A 161 4.72 -8.66 12.65
C THR A 161 6.02 -8.01 12.16
N THR A 162 7.02 -8.81 11.76
CA THR A 162 8.26 -8.26 11.19
C THR A 162 8.01 -7.67 9.81
N ALA A 163 7.27 -8.37 8.95
CA ALA A 163 6.93 -7.91 7.61
C ALA A 163 6.05 -6.66 7.65
N SER A 164 5.16 -6.55 8.64
CA SER A 164 4.29 -5.38 8.80
C SER A 164 5.10 -4.14 9.15
N LYS A 165 6.09 -4.25 10.06
CA LYS A 165 7.02 -3.15 10.39
C LYS A 165 7.79 -2.68 9.17
N GLU A 166 8.35 -3.62 8.41
CA GLU A 166 9.06 -3.32 7.17
C GLU A 166 8.12 -2.60 6.18
N ALA A 167 6.90 -3.11 5.97
CA ALA A 167 5.92 -2.50 5.09
C ALA A 167 5.56 -1.08 5.54
N THR A 168 5.24 -0.85 6.82
CA THR A 168 4.92 0.48 7.35
C THR A 168 6.10 1.45 7.21
N GLU A 169 7.33 0.99 7.45
CA GLU A 169 8.54 1.83 7.28
C GLU A 169 8.72 2.25 5.82
N ARG A 170 8.54 1.32 4.87
CA ARG A 170 8.62 1.63 3.44
C ARG A 170 7.51 2.56 2.98
N LEU A 171 6.29 2.35 3.47
CA LEU A 171 5.17 3.24 3.17
C LEU A 171 5.39 4.64 3.74
N ASP A 172 5.98 4.77 4.92
CA ASP A 172 6.35 6.06 5.52
C ASP A 172 7.41 6.79 4.68
N GLN A 173 8.40 6.06 4.16
CA GLN A 173 9.38 6.60 3.22
C GLN A 173 8.72 7.11 1.93
N VAL A 174 7.73 6.38 1.40
CA VAL A 174 6.94 6.80 0.23
C VAL A 174 6.15 8.07 0.56
N ILE A 175 5.39 8.09 1.65
CA ILE A 175 4.61 9.25 2.06
C ILE A 175 5.51 10.48 2.21
N ALA A 176 6.66 10.35 2.90
CA ALA A 176 7.60 11.45 3.06
C ALA A 176 8.17 11.95 1.72
N THR A 177 8.49 11.04 0.80
CA THR A 177 9.08 11.38 -0.51
C THR A 177 8.09 12.10 -1.42
N TYR A 178 6.83 11.63 -1.45
CA TYR A 178 5.84 12.11 -2.42
C TYR A 178 4.95 13.24 -1.87
N ARG A 179 4.83 13.41 -0.54
CA ARG A 179 4.02 14.48 0.08
C ARG A 179 4.78 15.80 0.27
N HIS A 180 6.12 15.76 0.39
CA HIS A 180 6.94 16.92 0.74
C HIS A 180 7.77 17.52 -0.39
N ARG A 181 7.47 17.22 -1.66
CA ARG A 181 7.90 18.13 -2.72
C ARG A 181 6.90 19.29 -2.69
N PRO A 182 7.22 20.49 -2.19
CA PRO A 182 6.37 21.65 -2.43
C PRO A 182 6.49 22.04 -3.90
N TRP A 183 5.40 22.50 -4.49
CA TRP A 183 5.46 23.22 -5.75
C TRP A 183 6.43 24.39 -5.59
N PRO A 184 7.29 24.71 -6.57
CA PRO A 184 7.80 26.08 -6.64
C PRO A 184 6.57 26.97 -6.80
N VAL A 185 6.02 27.42 -5.67
CA VAL A 185 4.98 28.44 -5.63
C VAL A 185 5.65 29.64 -6.26
N LEU A 186 5.36 29.86 -7.54
CA LEU A 186 5.53 31.15 -8.17
C LEU A 186 4.62 32.06 -7.36
N ARG A 187 5.20 32.72 -6.34
CA ARG A 187 4.50 33.75 -5.59
C ARG A 187 4.26 34.88 -6.59
N ASP A 188 2.98 35.17 -6.83
CA ASP A 188 2.49 36.32 -7.59
C ASP A 188 3.09 37.64 -7.07
#